data_AF-A0AAE9J998-F1
#
_entry.id   AF-A0AAE9J998-F1
#
_cell.length_a   1.000
_cell.length_b   1.000
_cell.length_c   1.000
_cell.angle_alpha   90.00
_cell.angle_beta   90.00
_cell.angle_gamma   90.00
#
_symmetry.space_group_name_H-M   'P 1'
#
loop_
_entity.id
_entity.type
_entity.pdbx_description
1 polymer ?
#
loop_
_entity_poly.entity_id
_entity_poly.type
_entity_poly.pdbx_seq_one_letter_code
_entity_poly.pdbx_strand_id
1 'polypeptide(L)' 'MLKQKIPQFKSATFRPDYSKPELIKHRSAWKEVIRLNNEAKLRIYTVRNLEVVKIPYKDNQSPWPWTANNPRASK' A
#
# COMPACT_ATOMS: atom_id res chain seq x y z
N MET A 1 -28.18 0.11 11.28
CA MET A 1 -27.44 0.81 10.21
C MET A 1 -27.04 -0.20 9.14
N LEU A 2 -27.65 -0.13 7.95
CA LEU A 2 -27.34 -1.02 6.84
C LEU A 2 -25.92 -0.71 6.32
N LYS A 3 -24.99 -1.66 6.42
CA LYS A 3 -23.70 -1.56 5.74
C LYS A 3 -23.96 -1.61 4.23
N GLN A 4 -23.96 -0.46 3.57
CA GLN A 4 -24.04 -0.39 2.11
C GLN A 4 -22.88 -1.21 1.52
N LYS A 5 -23.22 -2.31 0.84
CA LYS A 5 -22.25 -3.10 0.07
C LYS A 5 -21.88 -2.29 -1.16
N ILE A 6 -20.73 -1.63 -1.11
CA ILE A 6 -20.19 -0.90 -2.25
C ILE A 6 -19.81 -1.93 -3.34
N PRO A 7 -20.49 -1.94 -4.51
CA PRO A 7 -20.36 -3.01 -5.51
C PRO A 7 -18.94 -3.22 -6.04
N GLN A 8 -18.11 -2.17 -6.03
CA GLN A 8 -16.74 -2.20 -6.52
C GLN A 8 -15.74 -2.97 -5.62
N PHE A 9 -16.15 -3.38 -4.41
CA PHE A 9 -15.29 -4.12 -3.48
C PHE A 9 -15.75 -5.57 -3.26
N LYS A 10 -16.54 -6.15 -4.18
CA LYS A 10 -17.04 -7.53 -4.06
C LYS A 10 -15.93 -8.58 -3.96
N SER A 11 -14.78 -8.35 -4.60
CA SER A 11 -13.61 -9.22 -4.54
C SER A 11 -12.59 -8.83 -3.47
N ALA A 12 -12.82 -7.72 -2.76
CA ALA A 12 -11.91 -7.25 -1.71
C ALA A 12 -12.08 -8.15 -0.48
N THR A 13 -11.25 -9.18 -0.39
CA THR A 13 -11.20 -10.05 0.78
C THR A 13 -10.41 -9.33 1.86
N PHE A 14 -11.06 -9.07 2.99
CA PHE A 14 -10.35 -8.66 4.20
C PHE A 14 -9.43 -9.80 4.61
N ARG A 15 -8.17 -9.50 5.00
CA ARG A 15 -7.24 -10.48 5.55
C ARG A 15 -7.88 -11.11 6.78
N PRO A 16 -8.39 -12.36 6.70
CA PRO A 16 -9.17 -12.97 7.78
C PRO A 16 -8.28 -13.29 8.99
N ASP A 17 -6.96 -13.31 8.78
CA ASP A 17 -5.88 -13.48 9.73
C ASP A 17 -5.68 -12.28 10.67
N TYR A 18 -6.12 -11.08 10.30
CA TYR A 18 -5.87 -9.88 11.10
C TYR A 18 -7.08 -9.44 11.92
N SER A 19 -6.85 -9.14 13.19
CA SER A 19 -7.82 -8.47 14.04
C SER A 19 -8.12 -7.05 13.52
N LYS A 20 -9.24 -6.46 13.95
CA LYS A 20 -9.62 -5.09 13.58
C LYS A 20 -8.51 -4.04 13.84
N PRO A 21 -7.82 -4.01 15.00
CA PRO A 21 -6.74 -3.04 15.21
C PRO A 21 -5.54 -3.28 14.28
N GLU A 22 -5.22 -4.54 13.97
CA GLU A 22 -4.14 -4.89 13.03
C GLU A 22 -4.47 -4.45 11.60
N LEU A 23 -5.73 -4.60 11.18
CA LEU A 23 -6.20 -4.08 9.89
C LEU A 23 -6.07 -2.56 9.80
N ILE A 24 -6.31 -1.83 10.89
CA ILE A 24 -6.13 -0.37 10.93
C ILE A 24 -4.65 -0.02 10.77
N LYS A 25 -3.76 -0.67 11.54
CA LYS A 25 -2.31 -0.49 11.42
C LYS A 25 -1.81 -0.80 10.01
N HIS A 26 -2.24 -1.92 9.43
CA HIS A 26 -1.90 -2.31 8.07
C HIS A 26 -2.28 -1.23 7.05
N ARG A 27 -3.51 -0.70 7.12
CA ARG A 27 -3.97 0.35 6.21
C ARG A 27 -3.16 1.64 6.38
N SER A 28 -2.90 2.05 7.62
CA SER A 28 -2.09 3.24 7.91
C SER A 28 -0.65 3.09 7.39
N ALA A 29 -0.03 1.93 7.60
CA ALA A 29 1.31 1.63 7.10
C ALA A 29 1.37 1.68 5.56
N TRP A 30 0.39 1.09 4.87
CA TRP A 30 0.34 1.15 3.41
C TRP A 30 0.11 2.57 2.89
N LYS A 31 -0.73 3.37 3.56
CA LYS A 31 -0.94 4.77 3.21
C LYS A 31 0.37 5.55 3.27
N GLU A 32 1.17 5.32 4.31
CA GLU A 32 2.45 5.98 4.49
C GLU A 32 3.50 5.50 3.48
N VAL A 33 3.61 4.20 3.23
CA VAL A 33 4.49 3.64 2.18
C VAL A 33 4.18 4.26 0.82
N ILE A 34 2.89 4.33 0.46
CA ILE A 34 2.45 4.92 -0.81
C ILE A 34 2.84 6.39 -0.87
N ARG A 35 2.64 7.16 0.22
CA ARG A 35 3.03 8.57 0.30
C ARG A 35 4.52 8.75 0.05
N LEU A 36 5.37 8.03 0.79
CA LEU A 36 6.83 8.10 0.69
C LEU A 36 7.34 7.68 -0.70
N ASN A 37 6.81 6.59 -1.26
CA ASN A 37 7.23 6.13 -2.58
C ASN A 37 6.71 7.06 -3.70
N ASN A 38 5.54 7.67 -3.54
CA ASN A 38 5.01 8.66 -4.49
C ASN A 38 5.85 9.94 -4.54
N GLU A 39 6.38 10.35 -3.39
CA GLU A 39 7.28 11.50 -3.23
C GLU A 39 8.64 11.22 -3.89
N ALA A 40 9.21 10.04 -3.64
CA ALA A 40 10.49 9.64 -4.22
C ALA A 40 10.40 9.16 -5.69
N LYS A 41 9.20 8.88 -6.22
CA LYS A 41 8.97 8.20 -7.52
C LYS A 41 9.69 6.86 -7.67
N LEU A 42 10.10 6.29 -6.54
CA LEU A 42 10.88 5.07 -6.43
C LEU A 42 10.30 4.20 -5.32
N ARG A 43 10.38 2.89 -5.48
CA ARG A 43 9.89 1.91 -4.51
C ARG A 43 10.94 1.73 -3.40
N ILE A 44 10.94 2.61 -2.40
CA ILE A 44 11.96 2.63 -1.34
C ILE A 44 11.44 1.95 -0.07
N TYR A 45 10.16 2.12 0.23
CA TYR A 45 9.50 1.60 1.42
C TYR A 45 8.50 0.50 1.08
N THR A 46 8.26 -0.39 2.04
CA THR A 46 7.27 -1.46 1.97
C THR A 46 6.66 -1.72 3.35
N VAL A 47 5.54 -2.44 3.41
CA VAL A 47 4.94 -2.85 4.69
C VAL A 47 5.40 -4.27 5.02
N ARG A 48 6.00 -4.47 6.20
CA ARG A 48 6.30 -5.80 6.78
C ARG A 48 5.86 -5.81 8.23
N ASN A 49 5.25 -6.91 8.69
CA ASN A 49 4.75 -7.04 10.06
C ASN A 49 3.91 -5.85 10.55
N LEU A 50 3.06 -5.30 9.67
CA LEU A 50 2.20 -4.13 9.93
C LEU A 50 2.95 -2.79 10.09
N GLU A 51 4.26 -2.75 9.83
CA GLU A 51 5.11 -1.57 9.96
C GLU A 51 5.71 -1.13 8.62
N VAL A 52 6.08 0.14 8.53
CA VAL A 52 6.76 0.71 7.36
C VAL A 52 8.25 0.40 7.46
N VAL A 53 8.78 -0.35 6.50
CA VAL A 53 10.16 -0.79 6.49
C VAL A 53 10.84 -0.33 5.19
N LYS A 54 12.10 0.10 5.29
CA LYS A 54 12.93 0.42 4.13
C LYS A 54 13.37 -0.88 3.44
N ILE A 55 13.21 -0.95 2.13
CA ILE A 55 13.64 -2.11 1.35
C ILE A 55 15.18 -2.12 1.32
N PRO A 56 15.83 -3.23 1.73
CA PRO A 56 17.27 -3.36 1.59
C PRO A 56 17.60 -3.66 0.13
N TYR A 57 18.04 -2.63 -0.59
CA TYR A 57 18.63 -2.78 -1.92
C TYR A 57 20.12 -3.13 -1.78
N LYS A 58 20.65 -3.87 -2.74
CA LYS A 58 22.10 -4.07 -2.86
C LYS A 58 22.77 -2.75 -3.25
N ASP A 59 24.05 -2.56 -2.92
CA ASP A 59 24.76 -1.31 -3.17
C ASP A 59 24.76 -0.87 -4.64
N ASN A 60 24.74 -1.82 -5.58
CA ASN A 60 24.69 -1.56 -7.03
C ASN A 60 23.27 -1.68 -7.63
N GLN A 61 22.24 -1.80 -6.79
CA GLN A 61 20.86 -1.96 -7.25
C GLN A 61 20.06 -0.68 -7.00
N SER A 62 19.65 -0.04 -8.10
CA SER A 62 18.72 1.07 -8.02
C SER A 62 17.32 0.60 -7.60
N PRO A 63 16.61 1.38 -6.76
CA PRO A 63 15.22 1.11 -6.44
C PRO A 63 14.35 1.04 -7.70
N TRP A 64 13.36 0.15 -7.69
CA TRP A 64 12.42 0.03 -8.80
C TRP A 64 11.61 1.32 -8.98
N PRO A 65 11.30 1.74 -10.21
CA PRO A 65 10.44 2.89 -10.45
C PRO A 65 9.08 2.69 -9.79
N TRP A 66 8.57 3.73 -9.13
CA TRP A 66 7.24 3.75 -8.52
C TRP A 66 6.33 4.65 -9.36
N THR A 67 5.67 4.03 -10.33
CA THR A 67 4.61 4.66 -11.09
C THR A 67 3.31 4.58 -10.29
N ALA A 68 2.86 5.74 -9.79
CA ALA A 68 1.46 5.87 -9.42
C ALA A 68 0.65 5.69 -10.71
N ASN A 69 0.07 4.51 -10.90
CA ASN A 69 -0.88 4.29 -11.99
C ASN A 69 -2.00 5.32 -11.77
N ASN A 70 -1.98 6.41 -12.52
CA ASN A 70 -3.05 7.38 -12.52
C ASN A 70 -4.03 6.91 -13.59
N PRO A 71 -5.11 6.19 -13.23
CA PRO A 71 -6.10 5.75 -14.22
C PRO A 71 -6.80 6.92 -14.92
N ARG A 72 -6.57 8.18 -14.50
CA ARG A 72 -7.10 9.40 -15.11
C ARG A 72 -6.13 10.14 -16.03
N ALA A 73 -4.89 9.68 -16.21
CA ALA A 73 -3.92 10.31 -17.13
C ALA A 73 -3.98 9.78 -18.56
N SER A 74 -4.80 8.76 -18.83
CA SER A 74 -5.09 8.31 -20.19
C SER A 74 -6.34 9.03 -20.69
N LYS A 75 -6.16 10.25 -21.18
CA LYS A 75 -7.00 10.90 -22.21
C LYS A 75 -6.32 12.16 -22.71
#